data_AF-A0A7Y3L414-F1
#
_entry.id   AF-A0A7Y3L414-F1
#
_cell.length_a   1.000
_cell.length_b   1.000
_cell.length_c   1.000
_cell.angle_alpha   90.00
_cell.angle_beta   90.00
_cell.angle_gamma   90.00
#
_symmetry.space_group_name_H-M   'P 1'
#
loop_
_entity.id
_entity.type
_entity.pdbx_description
1 polymer ?
#
loop_
_entity_poly.entity_id
_entity_poly.type
_entity_poly.pdbx_seq_one_letter_code
_entity_poly.pdbx_strand_id
1 'polypeptide(L)'
;MASAQILCTKCGAASAAPLAVCAKCGGRNALVCGSCGTQNSLGKNFCDKCGTPLSASGSVAPPPVRPPGAGAPDIPATAVFRLPTPGQALASPLAGTAPMASSGVPLALPGASLPPAKQALPPSAPTPTAATVGDLWNPAAPPARATPSAPPSARERWAPLINGAAIVMGVALAVFAAWRWQLSQRPEVQVPRLATKYLDALRAQNYDAAYAMFSDEARRSCTLDEFRAIRDTTTWSWSGLRIEHQEPGAILFAYDLQTPGSPDRTDHVLFTQEGERWTRPYNWVLMRKVEESFDRGDADRGLLLAQAAATVNPRDPMAWGYLCEAAYYRKSPTDAETRCVRALELAQIYPSDLTPKSLYHLHAILADTYTQALARPDKAVEQFSLMLGFPNISPEDQCQILLARAQAYRQLSRPGEALNDVTRGAALCTNPSDLAFIQKMRDALRAPVP
;
A
#
# COMPACT_ATOMS: atom_id res chain seq x y z
N MET A 1 8.78 -13.05 -33.38
CA MET A 1 9.54 -11.92 -33.98
C MET A 1 11.01 -12.29 -33.94
N ALA A 2 11.77 -12.07 -35.01
CA ALA A 2 13.19 -12.42 -35.01
C ALA A 2 13.98 -11.43 -34.14
N SER A 3 14.79 -11.94 -33.22
CA SER A 3 15.68 -11.13 -32.38
C SER A 3 16.82 -10.54 -33.20
N ALA A 4 17.34 -9.37 -32.80
CA ALA A 4 18.51 -8.79 -33.43
C ALA A 4 19.71 -9.75 -33.31
N GLN A 5 20.56 -9.81 -34.34
CA GLN A 5 21.76 -10.64 -34.35
C GLN A 5 22.98 -9.78 -34.65
N ILE A 6 24.10 -10.07 -33.98
CA ILE A 6 25.37 -9.41 -34.25
C ILE A 6 26.09 -10.22 -35.33
N LEU A 7 26.20 -9.66 -36.54
CA LEU A 7 26.87 -10.31 -37.67
C LEU A 7 28.10 -9.51 -38.09
N CYS A 8 29.15 -10.21 -38.50
CA CYS A 8 30.30 -9.59 -39.13
C CYS A 8 29.94 -9.12 -40.54
N THR A 9 30.17 -7.84 -40.84
CA THR A 9 29.87 -7.27 -42.17
C THR A 9 30.76 -7.80 -43.28
N LYS A 10 31.92 -8.40 -42.92
CA LYS A 10 32.89 -8.95 -43.88
C LYS A 10 32.65 -10.41 -44.21
N CYS A 11 32.38 -11.25 -43.21
CA CYS A 11 32.27 -12.70 -43.41
C CYS A 11 30.90 -13.31 -43.04
N GLY A 12 29.95 -12.49 -42.59
CA GLY A 12 28.59 -12.94 -42.22
C GLY A 12 28.53 -13.79 -40.95
N ALA A 13 29.65 -14.09 -40.30
CA ALA A 13 29.66 -14.90 -39.08
C ALA A 13 28.93 -14.20 -37.94
N ALA A 14 28.07 -14.94 -37.25
CA ALA A 14 27.42 -14.48 -36.02
C ALA A 14 28.43 -14.36 -34.88
N SER A 15 28.29 -13.33 -34.05
CA SER A 15 29.08 -13.12 -32.85
C SER A 15 28.20 -13.20 -31.61
N ALA A 16 28.61 -13.99 -30.63
CA ALA A 16 27.89 -14.14 -29.36
C ALA A 16 28.14 -12.96 -28.39
N ALA A 17 29.20 -12.18 -28.61
CA ALA A 17 29.59 -11.05 -27.78
C ALA A 17 29.56 -9.74 -28.59
N PRO A 18 29.22 -8.59 -27.99
CA PRO A 18 29.19 -7.29 -28.67
C PRO A 18 30.59 -6.71 -28.88
N LEU A 19 31.49 -7.48 -29.48
CA LEU A 19 32.83 -7.02 -29.85
C LEU A 19 32.75 -6.17 -31.12
N ALA A 20 33.46 -5.04 -31.15
CA ALA A 20 33.52 -4.16 -32.32
C ALA A 20 34.09 -4.86 -33.59
N VAL A 21 34.89 -5.89 -33.39
CA VAL A 21 35.62 -6.60 -34.44
C VAL A 21 35.35 -8.11 -34.35
N CYS A 22 35.14 -8.75 -35.50
CA CYS A 22 34.90 -10.18 -35.62
C CYS A 22 36.17 -10.99 -35.35
N ALA A 23 36.10 -11.91 -34.39
CA ALA A 23 37.21 -12.79 -34.04
C ALA A 23 37.70 -13.68 -35.19
N LYS A 24 36.85 -13.98 -36.20
CA LYS A 24 37.19 -14.88 -37.31
C LYS A 24 37.97 -14.20 -38.44
N CYS A 25 37.68 -12.93 -38.76
CA CYS A 25 38.22 -12.29 -39.96
C CYS A 25 38.68 -10.84 -39.81
N GLY A 26 38.59 -10.27 -38.60
CA GLY A 26 38.96 -8.88 -38.32
C GLY A 26 37.99 -7.84 -38.92
N GLY A 27 36.87 -8.25 -39.53
CA GLY A 27 35.85 -7.34 -40.04
C GLY A 27 35.04 -6.68 -38.92
N ARG A 28 34.40 -5.54 -39.18
CA ARG A 28 33.52 -4.88 -38.21
C ARG A 28 32.26 -5.71 -37.96
N ASN A 29 31.79 -5.75 -36.71
CA ASN A 29 30.51 -6.34 -36.37
C ASN A 29 29.41 -5.26 -36.40
N ALA A 30 28.21 -5.64 -36.82
CA ALA A 30 27.03 -4.77 -36.84
C ALA A 30 25.81 -5.51 -36.26
N LEU A 31 24.90 -4.75 -35.64
CA LEU A 31 23.60 -5.23 -35.17
C LEU A 31 22.63 -5.27 -36.35
N VAL A 32 22.19 -6.46 -36.74
CA VAL A 32 21.17 -6.64 -37.79
C VAL A 32 19.80 -6.65 -37.13
N CYS A 33 18.94 -5.70 -37.52
CA CYS A 33 17.57 -5.62 -37.03
C CYS A 33 16.77 -6.86 -37.49
N GLY A 34 16.22 -7.62 -36.56
CA GLY A 34 15.41 -8.79 -36.88
C GLY A 34 14.08 -8.47 -37.58
N SER A 35 13.59 -7.22 -37.50
CA SER A 35 12.35 -6.80 -38.17
C SER A 35 12.54 -6.37 -39.62
N CYS A 36 13.65 -5.69 -39.95
CA CYS A 36 13.85 -5.12 -41.29
C CYS A 36 15.20 -5.43 -41.95
N GLY A 37 16.08 -6.18 -41.27
CA GLY A 37 17.40 -6.59 -41.80
C GLY A 37 18.46 -5.49 -41.87
N THR A 38 18.17 -4.27 -41.40
CA THR A 38 19.13 -3.15 -41.44
C THR A 38 20.30 -3.39 -40.49
N GLN A 39 21.52 -3.11 -40.96
CA GLN A 39 22.73 -3.12 -40.14
C GLN A 39 22.88 -1.80 -39.38
N ASN A 40 23.07 -1.87 -38.07
CA ASN A 40 23.21 -0.73 -37.18
C ASN A 40 24.53 -0.84 -36.41
N SER A 41 25.04 0.28 -35.90
CA SER A 41 26.23 0.29 -35.05
C SER A 41 25.93 -0.33 -33.67
N LEU A 42 26.94 -0.95 -33.04
CA LEU A 42 26.79 -1.70 -31.78
C LEU A 42 26.32 -0.86 -30.57
N GLY A 43 26.39 0.48 -30.65
CA GLY A 43 25.95 1.40 -29.60
C GLY A 43 24.51 1.92 -29.76
N LYS A 44 23.76 1.45 -30.76
CA LYS A 44 22.40 1.94 -31.05
C LYS A 44 21.34 1.07 -30.36
N ASN A 45 20.40 1.72 -29.68
CA ASN A 45 19.28 1.06 -29.01
C ASN A 45 18.08 0.82 -29.95
N PHE A 46 18.01 1.52 -31.08
CA PHE A 46 16.91 1.45 -32.04
C PHE A 46 17.43 1.32 -33.47
N CYS A 47 16.67 0.65 -34.33
CA CYS A 47 17.00 0.50 -35.73
C CYS A 47 16.89 1.84 -36.47
N ASP A 48 17.97 2.28 -37.10
CA ASP A 48 18.03 3.56 -37.82
C ASP A 48 17.02 3.65 -38.99
N LYS A 49 16.54 2.49 -39.50
CA LYS A 49 15.52 2.41 -40.56
C LYS A 49 14.07 2.32 -40.09
N CYS A 50 13.75 1.42 -39.16
CA CYS A 50 12.35 1.13 -38.78
C CYS A 50 11.98 1.50 -37.34
N GLY A 51 12.91 2.05 -36.55
CA GLY A 51 12.68 2.46 -35.17
C GLY A 51 12.49 1.32 -34.17
N THR A 52 12.49 0.05 -34.60
CA THR A 52 12.35 -1.10 -33.69
C THR A 52 13.55 -1.19 -32.74
N PRO A 53 13.35 -1.42 -31.43
CA PRO A 53 14.45 -1.56 -30.48
C PRO A 53 15.36 -2.74 -30.83
N LEU A 54 16.68 -2.53 -30.81
CA LEU A 54 17.72 -3.51 -31.14
C LEU A 54 18.23 -4.29 -29.91
N SER A 55 17.79 -3.91 -28.71
CA SER A 55 18.28 -4.39 -27.43
C SER A 55 17.71 -5.77 -27.06
N ALA A 56 18.06 -6.81 -27.82
CA ALA A 56 17.76 -8.21 -27.47
C ALA A 56 18.98 -9.15 -27.54
N SER A 57 20.20 -8.61 -27.67
CA SER A 57 21.41 -9.39 -27.93
C SER A 57 22.56 -9.03 -26.96
N GLY A 58 22.22 -8.89 -25.67
CA GLY A 58 23.13 -9.28 -24.60
C GLY A 58 22.76 -10.70 -24.19
N SER A 59 23.71 -11.53 -23.76
CA SER A 59 23.47 -12.81 -23.08
C SER A 59 22.13 -12.79 -22.36
N VAL A 60 21.17 -13.60 -22.82
CA VAL A 60 20.02 -13.95 -21.99
C VAL A 60 20.59 -14.83 -20.88
N ALA A 61 21.17 -14.17 -19.86
CA ALA A 61 20.65 -14.47 -18.54
C ALA A 61 19.13 -14.22 -18.68
N PRO A 62 18.27 -15.17 -18.29
CA PRO A 62 16.83 -14.91 -18.26
C PRO A 62 16.60 -13.50 -17.70
N PRO A 63 15.59 -12.73 -18.20
CA PRO A 63 15.24 -11.45 -17.58
C PRO A 63 15.29 -11.72 -16.09
N PRO A 64 16.05 -10.97 -15.26
CA PRO A 64 16.32 -11.41 -13.91
C PRO A 64 14.98 -11.84 -13.33
N VAL A 65 14.81 -13.16 -13.21
CA VAL A 65 14.05 -13.75 -12.14
C VAL A 65 14.74 -13.04 -11.02
N ARG A 66 14.10 -11.99 -10.48
CA ARG A 66 14.56 -11.41 -9.22
C ARG A 66 14.71 -12.68 -8.39
N PRO A 67 15.93 -13.10 -8.00
CA PRO A 67 16.02 -14.17 -7.04
C PRO A 67 15.04 -13.77 -5.95
N PRO A 68 14.14 -14.64 -5.50
CA PRO A 68 13.23 -14.28 -4.43
C PRO A 68 14.08 -13.73 -3.26
N GLY A 69 14.15 -12.40 -3.11
CA GLY A 69 15.23 -11.72 -2.35
C GLY A 69 16.00 -10.58 -3.05
N ALA A 70 15.79 -10.27 -4.34
CA ALA A 70 16.22 -8.99 -4.90
C ALA A 70 15.38 -7.90 -4.24
N GLY A 71 16.04 -7.06 -3.43
CA GLY A 71 15.41 -6.02 -2.64
C GLY A 71 14.37 -5.27 -3.47
N ALA A 72 13.24 -5.01 -2.84
CA ALA A 72 12.22 -4.15 -3.41
C ALA A 72 12.84 -2.85 -3.95
N PRO A 73 12.28 -2.30 -5.05
CA PRO A 73 12.72 -1.00 -5.55
C PRO A 73 12.64 0.01 -4.42
N ASP A 74 13.75 0.70 -4.16
CA ASP A 74 13.74 1.80 -3.20
C ASP A 74 12.78 2.86 -3.72
N ILE A 75 12.00 3.48 -2.81
CA ILE A 75 11.35 4.75 -3.13
C ILE A 75 12.44 5.66 -3.71
N PRO A 76 12.26 6.21 -4.92
CA PRO A 76 13.31 6.96 -5.59
C PRO A 76 13.77 8.02 -4.61
N ALA A 77 15.05 7.95 -4.27
CA ALA A 77 15.59 8.89 -3.31
C ALA A 77 15.57 10.25 -3.99
N THR A 78 14.54 11.04 -3.69
CA THR A 78 14.61 12.46 -3.94
C THR A 78 15.87 12.93 -3.22
N ALA A 79 16.65 13.81 -3.85
CA ALA A 79 17.70 14.50 -3.11
C ALA A 79 17.00 15.32 -2.01
N VAL A 80 16.85 14.73 -0.82
CA VAL A 80 16.44 15.45 0.38
C VAL A 80 17.46 16.56 0.51
N PHE A 81 16.96 17.79 0.49
CA PHE A 81 17.80 18.97 0.34
C PHE A 81 18.97 18.86 1.33
N ARG A 82 20.19 18.77 0.79
CA ARG A 82 21.37 19.11 1.59
C ARG A 82 21.07 20.48 2.15
N LEU A 83 21.17 20.63 3.48
CA LEU A 83 20.99 21.92 4.13
C LEU A 83 21.74 22.96 3.29
N PRO A 84 21.06 24.01 2.80
CA PRO A 84 21.71 24.99 1.95
C PRO A 84 22.94 25.48 2.68
N THR A 85 24.10 25.39 2.02
CA THR A 85 25.38 25.76 2.62
C THR A 85 25.22 27.14 3.25
N PRO A 86 25.50 27.31 4.55
CA PRO A 86 25.21 28.55 5.26
C PRO A 86 25.98 29.71 4.62
N GLY A 87 25.28 30.51 3.82
CA GLY A 87 25.87 31.50 2.92
C GLY A 87 25.15 31.61 1.58
N GLN A 88 24.50 30.53 1.11
CA GLN A 88 23.45 30.62 0.10
C GLN A 88 22.14 31.03 0.78
N ALA A 89 22.05 32.32 1.11
CA ALA A 89 20.74 32.91 1.28
C ALA A 89 19.98 32.69 -0.03
N LEU A 90 19.01 31.79 -0.02
CA LEU A 90 17.95 31.81 -1.03
C LEU A 90 17.37 33.21 -0.96
N ALA A 91 17.77 34.07 -1.90
CA ALA A 91 17.17 35.37 -2.13
C ALA A 91 15.71 35.11 -2.51
N SER A 92 14.86 34.89 -1.50
CA SER A 92 13.43 34.86 -1.68
C SER A 92 12.99 36.29 -1.97
N PRO A 93 12.38 36.56 -3.13
CA PRO A 93 11.74 37.83 -3.39
C PRO A 93 10.40 37.85 -2.65
N LEU A 94 10.44 38.01 -1.33
CA LEU A 94 9.26 38.16 -0.49
C LEU A 94 9.41 39.41 0.38
N ALA A 95 9.43 40.56 -0.30
CA ALA A 95 9.17 41.87 0.29
C ALA A 95 8.57 42.79 -0.78
N GLY A 96 7.46 42.35 -1.37
CA GLY A 96 6.55 43.19 -2.15
C GLY A 96 5.27 43.37 -1.35
N THR A 97 5.28 44.32 -0.42
CA THR A 97 4.09 44.82 0.28
C THR A 97 3.17 45.52 -0.73
N ALA A 98 2.17 44.79 -1.24
CA ALA A 98 1.01 45.40 -1.88
C ALA A 98 -0.19 45.32 -0.91
N PRO A 99 -0.89 46.43 -0.62
CA PRO A 99 -2.07 46.40 0.21
C PRO A 99 -3.21 45.73 -0.57
N MET A 100 -3.72 44.60 -0.09
CA MET A 100 -4.96 44.04 -0.60
C MET A 100 -6.12 44.94 -0.17
N ALA A 101 -6.64 45.70 -1.14
CA ALA A 101 -7.96 46.31 -1.05
C ALA A 101 -9.01 45.20 -0.91
N SER A 102 -9.66 45.19 0.25
CA SER A 102 -10.85 44.39 0.54
C SER A 102 -11.99 44.82 -0.38
N SER A 103 -12.18 44.09 -1.48
CA SER A 103 -13.42 44.10 -2.24
C SER A 103 -14.26 42.95 -1.73
N GLY A 104 -15.17 43.25 -0.81
CA GLY A 104 -16.19 42.34 -0.33
C GLY A 104 -17.11 41.94 -1.48
N VAL A 105 -16.94 40.71 -1.96
CA VAL A 105 -17.97 40.00 -2.71
C VAL A 105 -18.54 38.96 -1.75
N PRO A 106 -19.81 39.08 -1.32
CA PRO A 106 -20.44 38.04 -0.52
C PRO A 106 -20.62 36.81 -1.41
N LEU A 107 -19.86 35.74 -1.11
CA LEU A 107 -20.16 34.42 -1.63
C LEU A 107 -21.46 33.96 -0.98
N ALA A 108 -22.57 34.14 -1.70
CA ALA A 108 -23.82 33.48 -1.40
C ALA A 108 -23.60 31.97 -1.56
N LEU A 109 -23.51 31.27 -0.43
CA LEU A 109 -23.64 29.82 -0.37
C LEU A 109 -24.97 29.43 -1.03
N PRO A 110 -25.01 28.56 -2.05
CA PRO A 110 -26.25 27.91 -2.42
C PRO A 110 -26.68 27.07 -1.22
N GLY A 111 -27.77 27.50 -0.60
CA GLY A 111 -28.40 26.79 0.50
C GLY A 111 -28.66 25.35 0.08
N ALA A 112 -27.97 24.42 0.75
CA ALA A 112 -28.37 23.04 0.82
C ALA A 112 -29.69 23.01 1.62
N SER A 113 -30.80 23.25 0.93
CA SER A 113 -32.12 22.89 1.39
C SER A 113 -32.12 21.36 1.57
N LEU A 114 -32.01 20.94 2.83
CA LEU A 114 -32.33 19.59 3.26
C LEU A 114 -33.70 19.22 2.67
N PRO A 115 -33.84 18.08 1.96
CA PRO A 115 -35.16 17.58 1.67
C PRO A 115 -35.89 17.37 3.00
N PRO A 116 -37.18 17.76 3.12
CA PRO A 116 -37.93 17.48 4.32
C PRO A 116 -37.86 15.99 4.60
N ALA A 117 -37.47 15.65 5.82
CA ALA A 117 -37.56 14.30 6.35
C ALA A 117 -38.95 13.76 6.01
N LYS A 118 -39.02 12.77 5.12
CA LYS A 118 -40.21 11.94 4.98
C LYS A 118 -40.44 11.33 6.36
N GLN A 119 -41.36 11.91 7.10
CA GLN A 119 -41.95 11.28 8.26
C GLN A 119 -42.43 9.91 7.79
N ALA A 120 -41.75 8.87 8.27
CA ALA A 120 -42.24 7.51 8.15
C ALA A 120 -43.58 7.48 8.87
N LEU A 121 -44.64 7.36 8.07
CA LEU A 121 -45.97 7.03 8.56
C LEU A 121 -45.87 5.79 9.46
N PRO A 122 -46.55 5.76 10.61
CA PRO A 122 -46.66 4.56 11.41
C PRO A 122 -47.29 3.44 10.56
N PRO A 123 -46.92 2.16 10.78
CA PRO A 123 -47.52 1.05 10.07
C PRO A 123 -49.03 1.10 10.26
N SER A 124 -49.74 1.19 9.13
CA SER A 124 -51.20 1.12 9.08
C SER A 124 -51.64 -0.17 9.77
N ALA A 125 -52.53 0.00 10.75
CA ALA A 125 -53.20 -1.09 11.43
C ALA A 125 -53.85 -2.04 10.41
N PRO A 126 -53.93 -3.36 10.71
CA PRO A 126 -54.63 -4.30 9.85
C PRO A 126 -56.10 -3.89 9.71
N THR A 127 -56.53 -3.72 8.46
CA THR A 127 -57.94 -3.57 8.09
C THR A 127 -58.74 -4.74 8.68
N PRO A 128 -59.79 -4.50 9.47
CA PRO A 128 -60.69 -5.57 9.87
C PRO A 128 -61.43 -6.05 8.62
N THR A 129 -61.22 -7.31 8.25
CA THR A 129 -62.07 -8.03 7.30
C THR A 129 -63.51 -7.92 7.76
N ALA A 130 -64.37 -7.47 6.85
CA ALA A 130 -65.81 -7.39 7.01
C ALA A 130 -66.35 -8.73 7.56
N ALA A 131 -66.94 -8.67 8.74
CA ALA A 131 -67.76 -9.74 9.26
C ALA A 131 -68.95 -9.93 8.32
N THR A 132 -69.04 -11.11 7.73
CA THR A 132 -70.21 -11.59 7.00
C THR A 132 -71.37 -11.65 7.99
N VAL A 133 -72.29 -10.69 7.88
CA VAL A 133 -73.60 -10.70 8.53
C VAL A 133 -74.44 -11.73 7.78
N GLY A 134 -74.44 -12.96 8.27
CA GLY A 134 -75.14 -14.05 7.63
C GLY A 134 -75.19 -15.31 8.47
N ASP A 135 -75.46 -15.20 9.78
CA ASP A 135 -75.78 -16.34 10.66
C ASP A 135 -76.63 -15.90 11.87
N LEU A 136 -77.53 -14.94 11.65
CA LEU A 136 -78.73 -14.82 12.49
C LEU A 136 -79.72 -15.83 11.92
N TRP A 137 -80.45 -16.55 12.76
CA TRP A 137 -81.43 -17.60 12.42
C TRP A 137 -80.88 -19.04 12.31
N ASN A 138 -80.26 -19.53 13.39
CA ASN A 138 -80.32 -20.97 13.69
C ASN A 138 -81.13 -21.18 14.98
N PRO A 139 -82.30 -21.83 14.94
CA PRO A 139 -83.17 -22.02 16.11
C PRO A 139 -82.51 -22.91 17.17
N ALA A 140 -82.71 -22.53 18.42
CA ALA A 140 -82.17 -23.18 19.61
C ALA A 140 -82.43 -24.70 19.61
N ALA A 141 -81.35 -25.48 19.50
CA ALA A 141 -81.37 -26.89 19.79
C ALA A 141 -81.57 -27.11 21.31
N PRO A 142 -82.37 -28.11 21.71
CA PRO A 142 -82.64 -28.41 23.12
C PRO A 142 -81.37 -28.84 23.88
N PRO A 143 -81.31 -28.64 25.21
CA PRO A 143 -80.14 -29.00 26.02
C PRO A 143 -79.90 -30.51 25.94
N ALA A 144 -78.85 -30.91 25.22
CA ALA A 144 -78.38 -32.28 25.24
C ALA A 144 -77.97 -32.63 26.68
N ARG A 145 -78.55 -33.71 27.22
CA ARG A 145 -78.15 -34.30 28.50
C ARG A 145 -76.63 -34.51 28.47
N ALA A 146 -75.95 -33.92 29.45
CA ALA A 146 -74.54 -34.17 29.70
C ALA A 146 -74.35 -35.66 30.00
N THR A 147 -73.92 -36.42 28.98
CA THR A 147 -73.27 -37.71 29.18
C THR A 147 -72.03 -37.47 30.05
N PRO A 148 -71.83 -38.23 31.14
CA PRO A 148 -70.63 -38.12 31.95
C PRO A 148 -69.41 -38.31 31.05
N SER A 149 -68.62 -37.24 30.89
CA SER A 149 -67.41 -37.23 30.08
C SER A 149 -66.50 -38.35 30.59
N ALA A 150 -66.20 -39.31 29.72
CA ALA A 150 -65.22 -40.34 30.01
C ALA A 150 -63.92 -39.68 30.53
N PRO A 151 -63.28 -40.24 31.58
CA PRO A 151 -62.05 -39.67 32.09
C PRO A 151 -61.05 -39.54 30.93
N PRO A 152 -60.36 -38.38 30.78
CA PRO A 152 -59.45 -38.17 29.68
C PRO A 152 -58.44 -39.30 29.67
N SER A 153 -58.28 -39.90 28.49
CA SER A 153 -57.37 -41.02 28.30
C SER A 153 -55.98 -40.61 28.77
N ALA A 154 -55.16 -41.55 29.26
CA ALA A 154 -53.80 -41.24 29.70
C ALA A 154 -53.04 -40.42 28.63
N ARG A 155 -53.28 -40.71 27.34
CA ARG A 155 -52.72 -39.99 26.19
C ARG A 155 -53.07 -38.50 26.16
N GLU A 156 -54.30 -38.12 26.50
CA GLU A 156 -54.73 -36.70 26.55
C GLU A 156 -54.10 -35.96 27.72
N ARG A 157 -53.78 -36.64 28.83
CA ARG A 157 -53.08 -36.04 29.97
C ARG A 157 -51.61 -35.74 29.67
N TRP A 158 -50.95 -36.56 28.85
CA TRP A 158 -49.53 -36.39 28.49
C TRP A 158 -49.30 -35.56 27.22
N ALA A 159 -50.30 -35.44 26.33
CA ALA A 159 -50.21 -34.65 25.11
C ALA A 159 -49.68 -33.21 25.30
N PRO A 160 -50.12 -32.40 26.29
CA PRO A 160 -49.58 -31.05 26.47
C PRO A 160 -48.10 -31.05 26.90
N LEU A 161 -47.67 -32.05 27.68
CA LEU A 161 -46.27 -32.19 28.10
C LEU A 161 -45.36 -32.60 26.93
N ILE A 162 -45.82 -33.55 26.10
CA ILE A 162 -45.09 -33.98 24.91
C ILE A 162 -44.96 -32.83 23.91
N ASN A 163 -46.06 -32.10 23.67
CA ASN A 163 -46.06 -30.95 22.78
C ASN A 163 -45.17 -29.82 23.33
N GLY A 164 -45.21 -29.55 24.64
CA GLY A 164 -44.33 -28.59 25.29
C GLY A 164 -42.85 -28.94 25.13
N ALA A 165 -42.49 -30.20 25.39
CA ALA A 165 -41.12 -30.69 25.22
C ALA A 165 -40.63 -30.61 23.76
N ALA A 166 -41.49 -30.96 22.80
CA ALA A 166 -41.17 -30.85 21.37
C ALA A 166 -40.95 -29.40 20.94
N ILE A 167 -41.77 -28.45 21.43
CA ILE A 167 -41.60 -27.01 21.15
C ILE A 167 -40.28 -26.51 21.72
N VAL A 168 -39.97 -26.82 22.98
CA VAL A 168 -38.71 -26.41 23.62
C VAL A 168 -37.50 -26.97 22.87
N MET A 169 -37.55 -28.24 22.48
CA MET A 169 -36.47 -28.87 21.69
C MET A 169 -36.32 -28.21 20.31
N GLY A 170 -37.43 -27.91 19.63
CA GLY A 170 -37.43 -27.21 18.34
C GLY A 170 -36.81 -25.80 18.44
N VAL A 171 -37.18 -25.03 19.46
CA VAL A 171 -36.60 -23.71 19.73
C VAL A 171 -35.12 -23.82 20.05
N ALA A 172 -34.70 -24.78 20.89
CA ALA A 172 -33.30 -24.99 21.22
C ALA A 172 -32.45 -25.34 19.99
N LEU A 173 -32.96 -26.19 19.09
CA LEU A 173 -32.30 -26.51 17.82
C LEU A 173 -32.20 -25.29 16.89
N ALA A 174 -33.26 -24.48 16.81
CA ALA A 174 -33.25 -23.25 16.02
C ALA A 174 -32.23 -22.23 16.55
N VAL A 175 -32.17 -22.03 17.88
CA VAL A 175 -31.17 -21.17 18.53
C VAL A 175 -29.76 -21.72 18.30
N PHE A 176 -29.55 -23.02 18.44
CA PHE A 176 -28.26 -23.65 18.18
C PHE A 176 -27.83 -23.51 16.72
N ALA A 177 -28.75 -23.68 15.76
CA ALA A 177 -28.49 -23.49 14.34
C ALA A 177 -28.15 -22.04 14.01
N ALA A 178 -28.88 -21.07 14.57
CA ALA A 178 -28.60 -19.64 14.42
C ALA A 178 -27.24 -19.27 15.03
N TRP A 179 -26.94 -19.79 16.23
CA TRP A 179 -25.65 -19.59 16.88
C TRP A 179 -24.50 -20.18 16.06
N ARG A 180 -24.65 -21.42 15.56
CA ARG A 180 -23.64 -22.06 14.69
C ARG A 180 -23.46 -21.28 13.37
N TRP A 181 -24.55 -20.80 12.78
CA TRP A 181 -24.50 -19.98 11.59
C TRP A 181 -23.76 -18.68 11.87
N GLN A 182 -24.08 -17.97 12.95
CA GLN A 182 -23.37 -16.77 13.38
C GLN A 182 -21.88 -17.04 13.67
N LEU A 183 -21.56 -18.18 14.29
CA LEU A 183 -20.17 -18.61 14.52
C LEU A 183 -19.43 -18.85 13.20
N SER A 184 -20.12 -19.37 12.18
CA SER A 184 -19.57 -19.55 10.83
C SER A 184 -19.43 -18.24 10.04
N GLN A 185 -20.11 -17.18 10.48
CA GLN A 185 -19.98 -15.82 9.94
C GLN A 185 -18.84 -15.03 10.58
N ARG A 186 -18.21 -15.58 11.63
CA ARG A 186 -17.07 -14.92 12.27
C ARG A 186 -15.88 -14.87 11.31
N PRO A 187 -15.19 -13.73 11.21
CA PRO A 187 -14.08 -13.57 10.28
C PRO A 187 -12.92 -14.52 10.61
N GLU A 188 -12.75 -14.91 11.88
CA GLU A 188 -11.76 -15.91 12.32
C GLU A 188 -12.01 -17.31 11.74
N VAL A 189 -13.20 -17.59 11.24
CA VAL A 189 -13.54 -18.87 10.59
C VAL A 189 -13.58 -18.75 9.08
N GLN A 190 -14.10 -17.63 8.55
CA GLN A 190 -14.26 -17.44 7.11
C GLN A 190 -12.96 -17.08 6.41
N VAL A 191 -12.23 -16.10 6.94
CA VAL A 191 -11.10 -15.51 6.23
C VAL A 191 -9.93 -16.50 6.12
N PRO A 192 -9.60 -17.36 7.12
CA PRO A 192 -8.58 -18.39 6.93
C PRO A 192 -8.92 -19.35 5.78
N ARG A 193 -10.20 -19.71 5.61
CA ARG A 193 -10.64 -20.56 4.49
C ARG A 193 -10.47 -19.86 3.15
N LEU A 194 -10.73 -18.55 3.08
CA LEU A 194 -10.50 -17.75 1.88
C LEU A 194 -9.00 -17.64 1.57
N ALA A 195 -8.16 -17.41 2.59
CA ALA A 195 -6.71 -17.37 2.45
C ALA A 195 -6.14 -18.70 1.94
N THR A 196 -6.56 -19.84 2.51
CA THR A 196 -6.22 -21.18 2.01
C THR A 196 -6.61 -21.34 0.54
N LYS A 197 -7.87 -21.03 0.19
CA LYS A 197 -8.35 -21.13 -1.20
C LYS A 197 -7.54 -20.26 -2.15
N TYR A 198 -7.18 -19.05 -1.74
CA TYR A 198 -6.37 -18.13 -2.53
C TYR A 198 -4.96 -18.69 -2.77
N LEU A 199 -4.27 -19.11 -1.72
CA LEU A 199 -2.93 -19.67 -1.80
C LEU A 199 -2.90 -20.98 -2.60
N ASP A 200 -3.91 -21.84 -2.43
CA ASP A 200 -4.08 -23.05 -3.24
C ASP A 200 -4.32 -22.76 -4.72
N ALA A 201 -5.14 -21.76 -5.03
CA ALA A 201 -5.37 -21.33 -6.40
C ALA A 201 -4.07 -20.81 -7.06
N LEU A 202 -3.28 -20.01 -6.33
CA LEU A 202 -1.99 -19.55 -6.81
C LEU A 202 -1.00 -20.70 -7.05
N ARG A 203 -0.88 -21.63 -6.09
CA ARG A 203 -0.02 -22.82 -6.19
C ARG A 203 -0.39 -23.70 -7.39
N ALA A 204 -1.69 -23.89 -7.62
CA ALA A 204 -2.21 -24.67 -8.75
C ALA A 204 -2.18 -23.89 -10.09
N GLN A 205 -1.61 -22.68 -10.11
CA GLN A 205 -1.60 -21.77 -11.27
C GLN A 205 -3.02 -21.46 -11.81
N ASN A 206 -4.05 -21.61 -10.97
CA ASN A 206 -5.42 -21.25 -11.29
C ASN A 206 -5.65 -19.76 -10.99
N TYR A 207 -5.08 -18.91 -11.84
CA TYR A 207 -5.10 -17.47 -11.66
C TYR A 207 -6.50 -16.86 -11.76
N ASP A 208 -7.43 -17.48 -12.50
CA ASP A 208 -8.83 -17.06 -12.56
C ASP A 208 -9.50 -17.15 -11.18
N ALA A 209 -9.30 -18.26 -10.47
CA ALA A 209 -9.85 -18.45 -9.13
C ALA A 209 -9.22 -17.47 -8.11
N ALA A 210 -7.90 -17.26 -8.18
CA ALA A 210 -7.22 -16.28 -7.33
C ALA A 210 -7.70 -14.85 -7.60
N TYR A 211 -7.83 -14.47 -8.87
CA TYR A 211 -8.28 -13.16 -9.31
C TYR A 211 -9.76 -12.89 -8.95
N ALA A 212 -10.62 -13.92 -8.94
CA ALA A 212 -12.01 -13.78 -8.50
C ALA A 212 -12.16 -13.34 -7.03
N MET A 213 -11.12 -13.54 -6.21
CA MET A 213 -11.08 -13.11 -4.80
C MET A 213 -10.63 -11.66 -4.61
N PHE A 214 -10.20 -10.98 -5.68
CA PHE A 214 -9.79 -9.58 -5.60
C PHE A 214 -10.97 -8.65 -5.28
N SER A 215 -10.66 -7.53 -4.64
CA SER A 215 -11.63 -6.44 -4.45
C SER A 215 -12.08 -5.87 -5.79
N ASP A 216 -13.23 -5.19 -5.81
CA ASP A 216 -13.71 -4.59 -7.05
C ASP A 216 -12.77 -3.48 -7.53
N GLU A 217 -12.20 -2.69 -6.61
CA GLU A 217 -11.17 -1.68 -6.91
C GLU A 217 -9.90 -2.30 -7.51
N ALA A 218 -9.44 -3.45 -6.99
CA ALA A 218 -8.28 -4.16 -7.53
C ALA A 218 -8.54 -4.65 -8.97
N ARG A 219 -9.72 -5.22 -9.23
CA ARG A 219 -10.10 -5.69 -10.58
C ARG A 219 -10.30 -4.56 -11.58
N ARG A 220 -10.63 -3.35 -11.14
CA ARG A 220 -10.68 -2.15 -12.01
C ARG A 220 -9.29 -1.65 -12.41
N SER A 221 -8.28 -1.89 -11.59
CA SER A 221 -6.93 -1.34 -11.78
C SER A 221 -5.91 -2.35 -12.31
N CYS A 222 -6.23 -3.64 -12.26
CA CYS A 222 -5.40 -4.74 -12.72
C CYS A 222 -6.30 -5.74 -13.45
N THR A 223 -6.08 -5.94 -14.75
CA THR A 223 -6.79 -6.97 -15.52
C THR A 223 -6.27 -8.37 -15.18
N LEU A 224 -7.06 -9.41 -15.49
CA LEU A 224 -6.63 -10.81 -15.31
C LEU A 224 -5.35 -11.14 -16.09
N ASP A 225 -5.21 -10.62 -17.31
CA ASP A 225 -4.01 -10.86 -18.13
C ASP A 225 -2.78 -10.11 -17.60
N GLU A 226 -2.94 -8.87 -17.13
CA GLU A 226 -1.87 -8.17 -16.40
C GLU A 226 -1.48 -8.95 -15.14
N PHE A 227 -2.46 -9.44 -14.38
CA PHE A 227 -2.21 -10.25 -13.18
C PHE A 227 -1.41 -11.51 -13.51
N ARG A 228 -1.77 -12.25 -14.56
CA ARG A 228 -1.06 -13.44 -15.05
C ARG A 228 0.36 -13.11 -15.51
N ALA A 229 0.53 -12.02 -16.27
CA ALA A 229 1.81 -11.64 -16.87
C ALA A 229 2.91 -11.33 -15.84
N ILE A 230 2.53 -10.97 -14.60
CA ILE A 230 3.48 -10.66 -13.52
C ILE A 230 3.67 -11.82 -12.52
N ARG A 231 3.02 -12.96 -12.72
CA ARG A 231 3.19 -14.11 -11.81
C ARG A 231 4.50 -14.80 -12.09
N ASP A 232 5.18 -15.19 -11.01
CA ASP A 232 6.26 -16.15 -11.08
C ASP A 232 5.68 -17.54 -11.35
N THR A 233 6.22 -18.23 -12.36
CA THR A 233 5.84 -19.61 -12.72
C THR A 233 6.64 -20.66 -11.95
N THR A 234 7.57 -20.24 -11.09
CA THR A 234 8.35 -21.13 -10.22
C THR A 234 7.42 -21.96 -9.35
N THR A 235 7.75 -23.24 -9.18
CA THR A 235 7.00 -24.14 -8.32
C THR A 235 7.29 -23.83 -6.85
N TRP A 236 6.24 -23.72 -6.04
CA TRP A 236 6.35 -23.49 -4.59
C TRP A 236 5.20 -24.17 -3.85
N SER A 237 5.40 -24.43 -2.56
CA SER A 237 4.37 -24.88 -1.62
C SER A 237 4.26 -23.91 -0.45
N TRP A 238 3.17 -24.03 0.31
CA TRP A 238 2.92 -23.21 1.48
C TRP A 238 2.37 -24.04 2.64
N SER A 239 2.68 -23.63 3.86
CA SER A 239 2.16 -24.21 5.11
C SER A 239 2.05 -23.15 6.21
N GLY A 240 1.63 -23.54 7.43
CA GLY A 240 1.77 -22.69 8.61
C GLY A 240 0.94 -21.40 8.61
N LEU A 241 -0.20 -21.38 7.90
CA LEU A 241 -1.09 -20.20 7.83
C LEU A 241 -1.60 -19.82 9.22
N ARG A 242 -1.28 -18.61 9.65
CA ARG A 242 -1.62 -18.06 10.96
C ARG A 242 -2.02 -16.59 10.85
N ILE A 243 -2.93 -16.15 11.71
CA ILE A 243 -3.26 -14.73 11.83
C ILE A 243 -2.08 -14.05 12.53
N GLU A 244 -1.51 -13.04 11.89
CA GLU A 244 -0.45 -12.22 12.46
C GLU A 244 -0.99 -10.91 13.01
N HIS A 245 -1.90 -10.28 12.27
CA HIS A 245 -2.57 -9.05 12.70
C HIS A 245 -4.03 -9.06 12.29
N GLN A 246 -4.90 -8.55 13.17
CA GLN A 246 -6.33 -8.41 12.93
C GLN A 246 -6.82 -7.07 13.48
N GLU A 247 -7.53 -6.34 12.64
CA GLU A 247 -8.18 -5.08 12.98
C GLU A 247 -9.58 -5.02 12.31
N PRO A 248 -10.45 -4.07 12.69
CA PRO A 248 -11.76 -3.93 12.04
C PRO A 248 -11.64 -3.82 10.52
N GLY A 249 -12.21 -4.80 9.82
CA GLY A 249 -12.24 -4.86 8.36
C GLY A 249 -10.92 -5.28 7.69
N ALA A 250 -9.93 -5.80 8.43
CA ALA A 250 -8.72 -6.38 7.84
C ALA A 250 -8.12 -7.52 8.67
N ILE A 251 -7.63 -8.55 7.98
CA ILE A 251 -6.87 -9.65 8.58
C ILE A 251 -5.62 -9.92 7.75
N LEU A 252 -4.47 -9.82 8.38
CA LEU A 252 -3.17 -10.18 7.85
C LEU A 252 -2.81 -11.59 8.31
N PHE A 253 -2.47 -12.43 7.35
CA PHE A 253 -1.94 -13.76 7.60
C PHE A 253 -0.46 -13.83 7.25
N ALA A 254 0.29 -14.57 8.06
CA ALA A 254 1.61 -15.08 7.73
C ALA A 254 1.51 -16.56 7.34
N TYR A 255 2.36 -17.01 6.41
CA TYR A 255 2.50 -18.41 6.02
C TYR A 255 3.95 -18.72 5.66
N ASP A 256 4.32 -19.99 5.75
CA ASP A 256 5.66 -20.45 5.42
C ASP A 256 5.67 -20.85 3.95
N LEU A 257 6.48 -20.16 3.13
CA LEU A 257 6.67 -20.42 1.71
C LEU A 257 7.90 -21.28 1.50
N GLN A 258 7.73 -22.36 0.74
CA GLN A 258 8.77 -23.32 0.41
C GLN A 258 8.99 -23.34 -1.10
N THR A 259 10.20 -23.03 -1.54
CA THR A 259 10.61 -23.07 -2.96
C THR A 259 11.75 -24.07 -3.10
N PRO A 260 11.73 -25.01 -4.07
CA PRO A 260 12.79 -25.99 -4.23
C PRO A 260 14.16 -25.33 -4.34
N GLY A 261 15.10 -25.73 -3.47
CA GLY A 261 16.47 -25.21 -3.45
C GLY A 261 16.64 -23.85 -2.77
N SER A 262 15.59 -23.26 -2.20
CA SER A 262 15.67 -22.05 -1.38
C SER A 262 15.33 -22.36 0.08
N PRO A 263 15.86 -21.60 1.06
CA PRO A 263 15.43 -21.74 2.44
C PRO A 263 13.95 -21.37 2.60
N ASP A 264 13.28 -22.04 3.53
CA ASP A 264 11.91 -21.69 3.93
C ASP A 264 11.87 -20.23 4.39
N ARG A 265 10.84 -19.49 3.95
CA ARG A 265 10.66 -18.07 4.29
C ARG A 265 9.23 -17.78 4.68
N THR A 266 9.04 -16.83 5.59
CA THR A 266 7.70 -16.32 5.91
C THR A 266 7.26 -15.32 4.85
N ASP A 267 6.03 -15.47 4.38
CA ASP A 267 5.36 -14.56 3.45
C ASP A 267 3.94 -14.25 3.95
N HIS A 268 3.28 -13.27 3.35
CA HIS A 268 2.09 -12.68 3.94
C HIS A 268 0.96 -12.46 2.93
N VAL A 269 -0.27 -12.55 3.42
CA VAL A 269 -1.48 -12.23 2.64
C VAL A 269 -2.47 -11.45 3.47
N LEU A 270 -2.91 -10.31 2.94
CA LEU A 270 -3.89 -9.42 3.57
C LEU A 270 -5.26 -9.64 2.93
N PHE A 271 -6.30 -9.76 3.76
CA PHE A 271 -7.70 -9.66 3.33
C PHE A 271 -8.35 -8.45 3.97
N THR A 272 -9.21 -7.77 3.22
CA THR A 272 -9.97 -6.61 3.68
C THR A 272 -11.46 -6.84 3.47
N GLN A 273 -12.28 -6.20 4.30
CA GLN A 273 -13.72 -6.25 4.16
C GLN A 273 -14.22 -5.13 3.24
N GLU A 274 -14.96 -5.50 2.20
CA GLU A 274 -15.59 -4.63 1.23
C GLU A 274 -17.11 -4.90 1.28
N GLY A 275 -17.84 -4.03 1.98
CA GLY A 275 -19.24 -4.30 2.35
C GLY A 275 -19.34 -5.52 3.27
N GLU A 276 -20.07 -6.55 2.85
CA GLU A 276 -20.20 -7.82 3.59
C GLU A 276 -19.21 -8.90 3.14
N ARG A 277 -18.36 -8.60 2.14
CA ARG A 277 -17.46 -9.58 1.52
C ARG A 277 -16.01 -9.35 1.96
N TRP A 278 -15.31 -10.43 2.28
CA TRP A 278 -13.85 -10.42 2.46
C TRP A 278 -13.17 -10.61 1.10
N THR A 279 -12.29 -9.69 0.74
CA THR A 279 -11.61 -9.64 -0.56
C THR A 279 -10.11 -9.43 -0.38
N ARG A 280 -9.33 -9.77 -1.42
CA ARG A 280 -7.90 -9.52 -1.48
C ARG A 280 -7.65 -8.17 -2.15
N PRO A 281 -7.20 -7.12 -1.42
CA PRO A 281 -6.75 -5.90 -2.07
C PRO A 281 -5.46 -6.22 -2.84
N TYR A 282 -5.35 -5.76 -4.09
CA TYR A 282 -4.20 -6.05 -4.94
C TYR A 282 -3.84 -4.86 -5.83
N ASN A 283 -2.77 -4.15 -5.48
CA ASN A 283 -2.37 -2.89 -6.10
C ASN A 283 -0.97 -2.92 -6.75
N TRP A 284 -0.29 -4.07 -6.80
CA TRP A 284 1.09 -4.17 -7.30
C TRP A 284 1.30 -3.62 -8.72
N VAL A 285 0.33 -3.84 -9.62
CA VAL A 285 0.39 -3.31 -11.00
C VAL A 285 0.35 -1.78 -11.00
N LEU A 286 -0.42 -1.17 -10.08
CA LEU A 286 -0.41 0.28 -9.90
C LEU A 286 0.95 0.73 -9.35
N MET A 287 1.50 0.04 -8.35
CA MET A 287 2.79 0.40 -7.74
C MET A 287 3.93 0.43 -8.76
N ARG A 288 3.99 -0.54 -9.67
CA ARG A 288 4.97 -0.49 -10.78
C ARG A 288 4.79 0.73 -11.69
N LYS A 289 3.54 1.15 -11.95
CA LYS A 289 3.23 2.35 -12.74
C LYS A 289 3.59 3.62 -11.96
N VAL A 290 3.46 3.61 -10.63
CA VAL A 290 3.89 4.70 -9.74
C VAL A 290 5.39 4.88 -9.85
N GLU A 291 6.17 3.81 -9.63
CA GLU A 291 7.63 3.77 -9.77
C GLU A 291 8.07 4.33 -11.12
N GLU A 292 7.53 3.80 -12.21
CA GLU A 292 7.86 4.24 -13.56
C GLU A 292 7.57 5.74 -13.78
N SER A 293 6.55 6.29 -13.11
CA SER A 293 6.22 7.71 -13.23
C SER A 293 7.24 8.59 -12.49
N PHE A 294 7.64 8.19 -11.28
CA PHE A 294 8.69 8.90 -10.54
C PHE A 294 10.06 8.78 -11.20
N ASP A 295 10.41 7.61 -11.73
CA ASP A 295 11.66 7.40 -12.50
C ASP A 295 11.75 8.31 -13.74
N ARG A 296 10.59 8.66 -14.31
CA ARG A 296 10.48 9.63 -15.43
C ARG A 296 10.41 11.09 -14.97
N GLY A 297 10.41 11.36 -13.68
CA GLY A 297 10.23 12.70 -13.11
C GLY A 297 8.80 13.24 -13.20
N ASP A 298 7.81 12.40 -13.50
CA ASP A 298 6.40 12.78 -13.58
C ASP A 298 5.71 12.57 -12.23
N ALA A 299 6.01 13.47 -11.28
CA ALA A 299 5.51 13.40 -9.90
C ALA A 299 3.98 13.55 -9.81
N ASP A 300 3.35 14.30 -10.71
CA ASP A 300 1.89 14.48 -10.73
C ASP A 300 1.17 13.19 -11.14
N ARG A 301 1.67 12.49 -12.18
CA ARG A 301 1.16 11.17 -12.53
C ARG A 301 1.45 10.14 -11.44
N GLY A 302 2.66 10.17 -10.88
CA GLY A 302 3.05 9.33 -9.73
C GLY A 302 2.08 9.49 -8.56
N LEU A 303 1.72 10.73 -8.23
CA LEU A 303 0.72 11.03 -7.19
C LEU A 303 -0.64 10.41 -7.49
N LEU A 304 -1.18 10.61 -8.69
CA LEU A 304 -2.50 10.08 -9.06
C LEU A 304 -2.53 8.54 -8.98
N LEU A 305 -1.47 7.88 -9.44
CA LEU A 305 -1.35 6.43 -9.39
C LEU A 305 -1.17 5.93 -7.95
N ALA A 306 -0.42 6.65 -7.11
CA ALA A 306 -0.24 6.31 -5.70
C ALA A 306 -1.55 6.48 -4.92
N GLN A 307 -2.36 7.50 -5.24
CA GLN A 307 -3.70 7.67 -4.68
C GLN A 307 -4.63 6.52 -5.07
N ALA A 308 -4.59 6.09 -6.32
CA ALA A 308 -5.32 4.91 -6.77
C ALA A 308 -4.85 3.64 -6.04
N ALA A 309 -3.53 3.46 -5.87
CA ALA A 309 -2.97 2.31 -5.15
C ALA A 309 -3.37 2.28 -3.67
N ALA A 310 -3.36 3.43 -3.00
CA ALA A 310 -3.83 3.58 -1.61
C ALA A 310 -5.35 3.42 -1.48
N THR A 311 -6.12 3.69 -2.53
CA THR A 311 -7.57 3.40 -2.56
C THR A 311 -7.81 1.90 -2.65
N VAL A 312 -7.04 1.18 -3.49
CA VAL A 312 -7.14 -0.28 -3.62
C VAL A 312 -6.66 -0.99 -2.34
N ASN A 313 -5.57 -0.52 -1.73
CA ASN A 313 -5.05 -1.05 -0.49
C ASN A 313 -4.66 0.08 0.48
N PRO A 314 -5.57 0.52 1.37
CA PRO A 314 -5.31 1.64 2.28
C PRO A 314 -4.31 1.29 3.40
N ARG A 315 -3.87 0.03 3.48
CA ARG A 315 -2.91 -0.48 4.46
C ARG A 315 -1.54 -0.76 3.86
N ASP A 316 -1.33 -0.49 2.58
CA ASP A 316 -0.04 -0.67 1.93
C ASP A 316 0.93 0.46 2.30
N PRO A 317 2.00 0.18 3.08
CA PRO A 317 2.96 1.21 3.47
C PRO A 317 3.66 1.84 2.27
N MET A 318 3.90 1.09 1.18
CA MET A 318 4.57 1.63 -0.01
C MET A 318 3.71 2.66 -0.72
N ALA A 319 2.41 2.40 -0.89
CA ALA A 319 1.50 3.36 -1.52
C ALA A 319 1.50 4.69 -0.76
N TRP A 320 1.47 4.63 0.57
CA TRP A 320 1.59 5.82 1.42
C TRP A 320 2.99 6.47 1.36
N GLY A 321 4.05 5.69 1.20
CA GLY A 321 5.41 6.19 0.97
C GLY A 321 5.52 7.05 -0.30
N TYR A 322 4.95 6.61 -1.42
CA TYR A 322 4.90 7.43 -2.64
C TYR A 322 3.97 8.64 -2.52
N LEU A 323 2.87 8.53 -1.78
CA LEU A 323 2.01 9.68 -1.48
C LEU A 323 2.76 10.75 -0.66
N CYS A 324 3.59 10.32 0.29
CA CYS A 324 4.50 11.15 1.07
C CYS A 324 5.50 11.86 0.15
N GLU A 325 6.20 11.12 -0.72
CA GLU A 325 7.18 11.69 -1.65
C GLU A 325 6.53 12.71 -2.60
N ALA A 326 5.38 12.38 -3.20
CA ALA A 326 4.64 13.31 -4.04
C ALA A 326 4.22 14.60 -3.32
N ALA A 327 3.77 14.49 -2.06
CA ALA A 327 3.40 15.66 -1.27
C ALA A 327 4.62 16.55 -0.95
N TYR A 328 5.77 15.93 -0.69
CA TYR A 328 7.03 16.62 -0.50
C TYR A 328 7.48 17.37 -1.77
N TYR A 329 7.45 16.73 -2.95
CA TYR A 329 7.75 17.40 -4.23
C TYR A 329 6.84 18.60 -4.51
N ARG A 330 5.56 18.48 -4.18
CA ARG A 330 4.57 19.55 -4.34
C ARG A 330 4.69 20.65 -3.29
N LYS A 331 5.67 20.57 -2.38
CA LYS A 331 5.91 21.51 -1.29
C LYS A 331 4.65 21.70 -0.43
N SER A 332 3.91 20.62 -0.17
CA SER A 332 2.76 20.59 0.73
C SER A 332 3.17 19.96 2.06
N PRO A 333 3.72 20.75 3.01
CA PRO A 333 4.38 20.18 4.18
C PRO A 333 3.43 19.44 5.13
N THR A 334 2.19 19.93 5.29
CA THR A 334 1.18 19.25 6.13
C THR A 334 0.72 17.93 5.52
N ASP A 335 0.57 17.87 4.19
CA ASP A 335 0.24 16.62 3.50
C ASP A 335 1.41 15.63 3.58
N ALA A 336 2.64 16.12 3.40
CA ALA A 336 3.85 15.32 3.52
C ALA A 336 3.95 14.73 4.94
N GLU A 337 3.85 15.54 6.00
CA GLU A 337 3.83 15.07 7.40
C GLU A 337 2.81 13.94 7.57
N THR A 338 1.55 14.19 7.20
CA THR A 338 0.45 13.24 7.38
C THR A 338 0.72 11.91 6.67
N ARG A 339 1.16 11.96 5.42
CA ARG A 339 1.35 10.77 4.58
C ARG A 339 2.60 9.99 4.97
N CYS A 340 3.70 10.66 5.30
CA CYS A 340 4.94 9.99 5.69
C CYS A 340 4.77 9.31 7.06
N VAL A 341 4.13 9.98 8.02
CA VAL A 341 3.80 9.36 9.33
C VAL A 341 2.93 8.14 9.11
N ARG A 342 1.88 8.24 8.28
CA ARG A 342 1.01 7.10 7.97
C ARG A 342 1.77 5.94 7.32
N ALA A 343 2.69 6.23 6.40
CA ALA A 343 3.52 5.20 5.77
C ALA A 343 4.38 4.46 6.81
N LEU A 344 5.03 5.20 7.71
CA LEU A 344 5.89 4.64 8.76
C LEU A 344 5.09 3.84 9.80
N GLU A 345 3.91 4.32 10.20
CA GLU A 345 3.00 3.58 11.09
C GLU A 345 2.56 2.26 10.48
N LEU A 346 2.13 2.29 9.21
CA LEU A 346 1.71 1.08 8.51
C LEU A 346 2.88 0.11 8.32
N ALA A 347 4.09 0.60 8.06
CA ALA A 347 5.28 -0.23 7.89
C ALA A 347 5.68 -1.03 9.14
N GLN A 348 5.21 -0.61 10.34
CA GLN A 348 5.43 -1.36 11.59
C GLN A 348 4.48 -2.54 11.75
N ILE A 349 3.32 -2.51 11.10
CA ILE A 349 2.24 -3.48 11.29
C ILE A 349 2.12 -4.40 10.07
N TYR A 350 2.19 -3.81 8.88
CA TYR A 350 1.97 -4.48 7.62
C TYR A 350 3.30 -4.76 6.93
N PRO A 351 3.49 -5.99 6.44
CA PRO A 351 4.66 -6.34 5.66
C PRO A 351 4.68 -5.43 4.44
N SER A 352 5.82 -4.81 4.22
CA SER A 352 6.04 -3.98 3.05
C SER A 352 7.38 -4.30 2.43
N ASP A 353 7.41 -4.02 1.16
CA ASP A 353 8.61 -3.97 0.34
C ASP A 353 9.37 -2.65 0.59
N LEU A 354 9.13 -1.93 1.69
CA LEU A 354 9.95 -0.79 2.08
C LEU A 354 11.30 -1.28 2.60
N THR A 355 12.35 -1.02 1.82
CA THR A 355 13.72 -1.28 2.23
C THR A 355 14.13 -0.38 3.40
N PRO A 356 15.17 -0.73 4.18
CA PRO A 356 15.74 0.17 5.17
C PRO A 356 16.13 1.54 4.58
N LYS A 357 16.56 1.58 3.32
CA LYS A 357 16.87 2.83 2.62
C LYS A 357 15.61 3.66 2.35
N SER A 358 14.50 3.02 1.99
CA SER A 358 13.21 3.71 1.81
C SER A 358 12.69 4.27 3.13
N LEU A 359 12.75 3.49 4.22
CA LEU A 359 12.38 3.96 5.55
C LEU A 359 13.25 5.14 6.01
N TYR A 360 14.57 5.05 5.81
CA TYR A 360 15.50 6.15 6.04
C TYR A 360 15.09 7.40 5.24
N HIS A 361 14.73 7.25 3.97
CA HIS A 361 14.30 8.34 3.11
C HIS A 361 13.00 9.01 3.62
N LEU A 362 12.02 8.23 4.08
CA LEU A 362 10.78 8.77 4.66
C LEU A 362 11.06 9.59 5.94
N HIS A 363 11.96 9.11 6.80
CA HIS A 363 12.40 9.88 7.98
C HIS A 363 13.13 11.17 7.58
N ALA A 364 13.94 11.12 6.52
CA ALA A 364 14.64 12.29 6.00
C ALA A 364 13.66 13.36 5.47
N ILE A 365 12.63 12.95 4.73
CA ILE A 365 11.54 13.84 4.28
C ILE A 365 10.85 14.50 5.48
N LEU A 366 10.51 13.72 6.52
CA LEU A 366 9.88 14.26 7.73
C LEU A 366 10.79 15.24 8.46
N ALA A 367 12.07 14.91 8.65
CA ALA A 367 13.03 15.76 9.33
C ALA A 367 13.19 17.12 8.62
N ASP A 368 13.29 17.11 7.29
CA ASP A 368 13.35 18.32 6.49
C ASP A 368 12.04 19.12 6.56
N THR A 369 10.89 18.45 6.40
CA THR A 369 9.56 19.07 6.49
C THR A 369 9.36 19.77 7.83
N TYR A 370 9.76 19.12 8.94
CA TYR A 370 9.67 19.70 10.28
C TYR A 370 10.60 20.90 10.47
N THR A 371 11.82 20.83 9.93
CA THR A 371 12.83 21.88 10.10
C THR A 371 12.51 23.11 9.26
N GLN A 372 12.22 22.91 7.97
CA GLN A 372 12.16 24.00 6.99
C GLN A 372 10.76 24.59 6.83
N ALA A 373 9.71 23.75 6.88
CA ALA A 373 8.39 24.17 6.47
C ALA A 373 7.41 24.32 7.64
N LEU A 374 7.52 23.48 8.68
CA LEU A 374 6.59 23.49 9.81
C LEU A 374 7.14 24.16 11.08
N ALA A 375 8.44 24.49 11.11
CA ALA A 375 9.12 25.06 12.28
C ALA A 375 8.89 24.25 13.58
N ARG A 376 9.00 22.92 13.49
CA ARG A 376 8.87 21.96 14.62
C ARG A 376 10.20 21.25 14.89
N PRO A 377 11.23 21.96 15.39
CA PRO A 377 12.56 21.39 15.55
C PRO A 377 12.65 20.24 16.56
N ASP A 378 11.73 20.17 17.52
CA ASP A 378 11.57 19.05 18.45
C ASP A 378 11.31 17.74 17.70
N LYS A 379 10.31 17.74 16.81
CA LYS A 379 10.00 16.59 15.96
C LYS A 379 11.13 16.28 14.98
N ALA A 380 11.79 17.30 14.43
CA ALA A 380 12.93 17.09 13.53
C ALA A 380 14.08 16.33 14.24
N VAL A 381 14.38 16.70 15.49
CA VAL A 381 15.40 16.01 16.30
C VAL A 381 15.06 14.53 16.50
N GLU A 382 13.79 14.19 16.73
CA GLU A 382 13.35 12.79 16.83
C GLU A 382 13.64 12.02 15.54
N GLN A 383 13.28 12.59 14.39
CA GLN A 383 13.51 11.95 13.08
C GLN A 383 14.99 11.77 12.79
N PHE A 384 15.83 12.80 13.01
CA PHE A 384 17.29 12.68 12.85
C PHE A 384 17.89 11.61 13.79
N SER A 385 17.33 11.43 14.98
CA SER A 385 17.78 10.41 15.92
C SER A 385 17.43 9.00 15.45
N LEU A 386 16.24 8.80 14.89
CA LEU A 386 15.84 7.55 14.23
C LEU A 386 16.77 7.27 13.04
N MET A 387 17.03 8.29 12.20
CA MET A 387 17.93 8.16 11.05
C MET A 387 19.32 7.69 11.44
N LEU A 388 19.94 8.24 12.50
CA LEU A 388 21.26 7.81 12.99
C LEU A 388 21.29 6.37 13.51
N GLY A 389 20.14 5.76 13.79
CA GLY A 389 20.01 4.37 14.21
C GLY A 389 19.95 3.36 13.05
N PHE A 390 19.85 3.82 11.80
CA PHE A 390 19.81 2.91 10.65
C PHE A 390 21.17 2.19 10.45
N PRO A 391 21.16 0.92 10.03
CA PRO A 391 22.39 0.21 9.74
C PRO A 391 23.05 0.77 8.46
N ASN A 392 24.38 0.67 8.38
CA ASN A 392 25.17 0.98 7.18
C ASN A 392 25.09 2.43 6.66
N ILE A 393 24.77 3.40 7.52
CA ILE A 393 24.82 4.82 7.15
C ILE A 393 26.28 5.21 6.91
N SER A 394 26.57 5.84 5.77
CA SER A 394 27.91 6.30 5.45
C SER A 394 28.39 7.36 6.47
N PRO A 395 29.70 7.47 6.74
CA PRO A 395 30.22 8.54 7.59
C PRO A 395 29.85 9.95 7.11
N GLU A 396 29.74 10.16 5.79
CA GLU A 396 29.30 11.44 5.19
C GLU A 396 27.84 11.74 5.56
N ASP A 397 26.93 10.78 5.41
CA ASP A 397 25.53 10.95 5.79
C ASP A 397 25.37 11.16 7.30
N GLN A 398 26.12 10.40 8.12
CA GLN A 398 26.12 10.60 9.58
C GLN A 398 26.58 12.01 9.96
N CYS A 399 27.63 12.53 9.30
CA CYS A 399 28.06 13.91 9.45
C CYS A 399 26.90 14.88 9.15
N GLN A 400 26.25 14.76 7.99
CA GLN A 400 25.17 15.65 7.58
C GLN A 400 23.97 15.61 8.55
N ILE A 401 23.57 14.41 9.01
CA ILE A 401 22.47 14.24 9.97
C ILE A 401 22.82 14.90 11.31
N LEU A 402 24.05 14.71 11.82
CA LEU A 402 24.49 15.32 13.08
C LEU A 402 24.51 16.85 12.99
N LEU A 403 24.95 17.41 11.87
CA LEU A 403 24.95 18.86 11.67
C LEU A 403 23.53 19.42 11.58
N ALA A 404 22.63 18.72 10.90
CA ALA A 404 21.22 19.10 10.83
C ALA A 404 20.54 19.04 12.20
N ARG A 405 20.78 17.96 12.96
CA ARG A 405 20.23 17.81 14.31
C ARG A 405 20.79 18.83 15.29
N ALA A 406 22.09 19.18 15.19
CA ALA A 406 22.68 20.25 15.98
C ALA A 406 22.03 21.61 15.71
N GLN A 407 21.71 21.92 14.46
CA GLN A 407 20.97 23.13 14.11
C GLN A 407 19.57 23.13 14.73
N ALA A 408 18.85 22.00 14.69
CA ALA A 408 17.54 21.87 15.33
C ALA A 408 17.65 22.03 16.87
N TYR A 409 18.68 21.46 17.52
CA TYR A 409 18.93 21.68 18.95
C TYR A 409 19.19 23.14 19.30
N ARG A 410 19.89 23.88 18.44
CA ARG A 410 20.09 25.32 18.62
C ARG A 410 18.76 26.09 18.59
N GLN A 411 17.84 25.73 17.69
CA GLN A 411 16.50 26.34 17.64
C GLN A 411 15.67 26.04 18.89
N LEU A 412 15.93 24.91 19.56
CA LEU A 412 15.33 24.52 20.83
C LEU A 412 16.03 25.10 22.06
N SER A 413 17.02 25.99 21.90
CA SER A 413 17.84 26.50 23.00
C SER A 413 18.53 25.39 23.81
N ARG A 414 18.99 24.33 23.13
CA ARG A 414 19.72 23.17 23.70
C ARG A 414 21.20 23.16 23.24
N PRO A 415 22.02 24.14 23.68
CA PRO A 415 23.36 24.34 23.13
C PRO A 415 24.34 23.22 23.49
N GLY A 416 24.15 22.53 24.63
CA GLY A 416 25.00 21.42 25.04
C GLY A 416 24.89 20.23 24.08
N GLU A 417 23.66 19.85 23.74
CA GLU A 417 23.37 18.78 22.78
C GLU A 417 23.80 19.18 21.37
N ALA A 418 23.58 20.43 20.97
CA ALA A 418 24.09 20.95 19.70
C ALA A 418 25.61 20.84 19.61
N LEU A 419 26.34 21.24 20.67
CA LEU A 419 27.80 21.18 20.71
C LEU A 419 28.32 19.74 20.67
N ASN A 420 27.63 18.81 21.35
CA ASN A 420 27.95 17.39 21.31
C ASN A 420 27.83 16.83 19.88
N ASP A 421 26.72 17.12 19.19
CA ASP A 421 26.52 16.66 17.81
C ASP A 421 27.52 17.29 16.82
N VAL A 422 27.83 18.58 16.95
CA VAL A 422 28.88 19.24 16.15
C VAL A 422 30.26 18.62 16.39
N THR A 423 30.56 18.25 17.63
CA THR A 423 31.84 17.61 17.99
C THR A 423 31.95 16.22 17.37
N ARG A 424 30.89 15.41 17.46
CA ARG A 424 30.82 14.09 16.80
C ARG A 424 30.88 14.22 15.27
N GLY A 425 30.13 15.16 14.71
CA GLY A 425 30.10 15.42 13.27
C GLY A 425 31.49 15.77 12.73
N ALA A 426 32.26 16.58 13.46
CA ALA A 426 33.61 16.94 13.05
C ALA A 426 34.61 15.79 12.95
N ALA A 427 34.37 14.66 13.63
CA ALA A 427 35.18 13.45 13.48
C ALA A 427 34.82 12.66 12.21
N LEU A 428 33.66 12.94 11.60
CA LEU A 428 33.10 12.21 10.45
C LEU A 428 33.15 13.02 9.15
N CYS A 429 32.97 14.34 9.24
CA CYS A 429 32.91 15.23 8.09
C CYS A 429 34.28 15.37 7.42
N THR A 430 34.35 15.11 6.11
CA THR A 430 35.56 15.29 5.30
C THR A 430 35.48 16.48 4.35
N ASN A 431 34.27 16.99 4.07
CA ASN A 431 34.06 18.10 3.16
C ASN A 431 34.47 19.44 3.83
N PRO A 432 35.33 20.25 3.20
CA PRO A 432 35.75 21.56 3.72
C PRO A 432 34.59 22.51 4.06
N SER A 433 33.48 22.48 3.32
CA SER A 433 32.32 23.34 3.62
C SER A 433 31.66 22.99 4.95
N ASP A 434 31.57 21.70 5.25
CA ASP A 434 30.98 21.20 6.50
C ASP A 434 31.88 21.51 7.68
N LEU A 435 33.21 21.37 7.51
CA LEU A 435 34.20 21.72 8.53
C LEU A 435 34.17 23.23 8.86
N ALA A 436 34.02 24.09 7.85
CA ALA A 436 33.84 25.52 8.05
C ALA A 436 32.53 25.84 8.80
N PHE A 437 31.44 25.16 8.45
CA PHE A 437 30.16 25.30 9.15
C PHE A 437 30.23 24.85 10.61
N ILE A 438 30.88 23.71 10.88
CA ILE A 438 31.17 23.20 12.22
C ILE A 438 31.88 24.26 13.05
N GLN A 439 32.94 24.86 12.50
CA GLN A 439 33.72 25.87 13.23
C GLN A 439 32.85 27.09 13.57
N LYS A 440 32.10 27.61 12.59
CA LYS A 440 31.15 28.70 12.80
C LYS A 440 30.09 28.35 13.86
N MET A 441 29.58 27.12 13.86
CA MET A 441 28.58 26.70 14.84
C MET A 441 29.17 26.57 16.24
N ARG A 442 30.40 26.05 16.40
CA ARG A 442 31.09 26.02 17.71
C ARG A 442 31.29 27.42 18.27
N ASP A 443 31.73 28.35 17.44
CA ASP A 443 31.98 29.73 17.87
C ASP A 443 30.67 30.40 18.32
N ALA A 444 29.58 30.18 17.57
CA ALA A 444 28.25 30.67 17.94
C ALA A 444 27.69 30.03 19.23
N LEU A 445 27.96 28.75 19.49
CA LEU A 445 27.50 28.03 20.69
C LEU A 445 28.33 28.37 21.95
N ARG A 446 29.56 28.88 21.79
CA ARG A 446 30.43 29.29 22.90
C ARG A 446 30.29 30.75 23.28
N ALA A 447 29.71 31.58 22.42
CA ALA A 447 29.50 32.99 22.71
C ALA A 447 28.60 33.13 23.97
N PRO A 448 28.95 34.00 24.92
CA PRO A 448 28.09 34.27 26.07
C PRO A 448 26.73 34.75 25.57
N VAL A 449 25.66 34.17 26.11
CA VAL A 449 24.29 34.62 25.82
C VAL A 449 24.18 36.05 26.38
N PRO A 450 23.90 37.05 25.54
CA PRO A 450 23.86 38.46 25.94
C PRO A 450 22.75 38.76 26.95
#